data_AF-E2BSR0-F1
#
_entry.id   AF-E2BSR0-F1
#
_cell.length_a   1.000
_cell.length_b   1.000
_cell.length_c   1.000
_cell.angle_alpha   90.00
_cell.angle_beta   90.00
_cell.angle_gamma   90.00
#
_symmetry.space_group_name_H-M   'P 1'
#
loop_
_entity.id
_entity.type
_entity.pdbx_description
1 polymer ?
#
loop_
_entity_poly.entity_id
_entity_poly.type
_entity_poly.pdbx_seq_one_letter_code
_entity_poly.pdbx_strand_id
1 'polypeptide(L)'
;MHPHNQVTTFTYDIKHFNFIVKSHKEIEAPFDNVLRRKWKQAEEAKIFRYILNIKDSKTLKGRYRFLAQLNPQRALCRRAPQLITSMSQPFNSTAFNFTKLKQPEILLDIGNGDGNDIVAINTSPLEQCHCLLLTERLKCLPQNMTEYSLRKAIELCLLSNSCFLRVIFNSLCAQASVNHLHWHLYYLTHEMLLEYIDICNYAYGVYLLVDYPAKGLCIKLSSFENIGDFISRAFLVVNYLQLQQIAHNVYITRAKLKPNDELYSDLRIYVWARKSCVDENVYDNLKENDVVDLLSDITDESFLLVKDKLLYFLKEHLGKEISESSKEW
;
A
#
# COMPACT_ATOMS: atom_id res chain seq x y z
N MET A 1 -35.21 20.42 4.57
CA MET A 1 -34.77 19.32 3.68
C MET A 1 -33.29 19.51 3.42
N HIS A 2 -32.42 18.74 4.09
CA HIS A 2 -31.01 18.71 3.69
C HIS A 2 -30.93 18.04 2.32
N PRO A 3 -30.18 18.58 1.34
CA PRO A 3 -29.99 17.88 0.09
C PRO A 3 -29.37 16.53 0.42
N HIS A 4 -29.95 15.45 -0.12
CA HIS A 4 -29.31 14.14 -0.09
C HIS A 4 -27.88 14.33 -0.62
N ASN A 5 -26.87 14.29 0.27
CA ASN A 5 -25.48 14.49 -0.07
C ASN A 5 -24.98 13.28 -0.89
N GLN A 6 -25.38 13.20 -2.15
CA GLN A 6 -24.93 12.16 -3.05
C GLN A 6 -23.40 12.13 -3.05
N VAL A 7 -22.83 10.95 -2.80
CA VAL A 7 -21.38 10.77 -2.84
C VAL A 7 -20.89 11.18 -4.23
N THR A 8 -19.83 11.98 -4.28
CA THR A 8 -19.30 12.47 -5.56
C THR A 8 -18.67 11.30 -6.32
N THR A 9 -19.19 11.01 -7.51
CA THR A 9 -18.56 10.06 -8.43
C THR A 9 -17.38 10.73 -9.14
N PHE A 10 -16.19 10.15 -9.00
CA PHE A 10 -14.97 10.57 -9.68
C PHE A 10 -14.70 9.60 -10.82
N THR A 11 -14.99 10.04 -12.05
CA THR A 11 -14.74 9.26 -13.26
C THR A 11 -13.36 9.57 -13.82
N TYR A 12 -12.73 8.55 -14.38
CA TYR A 12 -11.41 8.67 -14.99
C TYR A 12 -11.21 7.63 -16.08
N ASP A 13 -10.18 7.84 -16.87
CA ASP A 13 -9.70 6.94 -17.91
C ASP A 13 -8.16 7.06 -17.99
N ILE A 14 -7.54 6.29 -18.89
CA ILE A 14 -6.09 6.23 -19.04
C ILE A 14 -5.42 7.59 -19.36
N LYS A 15 -6.13 8.55 -19.98
CA LYS A 15 -5.55 9.86 -20.33
C LYS A 15 -5.30 10.74 -19.11
N HIS A 16 -5.90 10.40 -17.97
CA HIS A 16 -5.72 11.09 -16.71
C HIS A 16 -4.53 10.54 -15.91
N PHE A 17 -3.88 9.47 -16.37
CA PHE A 17 -2.75 8.87 -15.68
C PHE A 17 -1.47 9.68 -15.90
N ASN A 18 -0.82 9.99 -14.79
CA ASN A 18 0.47 10.66 -14.73
C ASN A 18 1.56 9.60 -14.62
N PHE A 19 2.12 9.14 -15.75
CA PHE A 19 3.21 8.16 -15.71
C PHE A 19 4.53 8.73 -15.19
N ILE A 20 4.77 10.02 -15.46
CA ILE A 20 5.94 10.76 -14.97
C ILE A 20 5.47 11.92 -14.09
N VAL A 21 6.06 12.06 -12.91
CA VAL A 21 5.76 13.15 -11.97
C VAL A 21 7.04 13.85 -11.51
N LYS A 22 6.91 15.10 -11.06
CA LYS A 22 8.00 15.91 -10.49
C LYS A 22 7.86 15.98 -8.98
N SER A 23 8.97 16.13 -8.26
CA SER A 23 9.02 16.35 -6.80
C SER A 23 8.27 17.62 -6.37
N HIS A 24 8.37 18.69 -7.17
CA HIS A 24 7.66 19.94 -6.98
C HIS A 24 6.72 20.20 -8.15
N LYS A 25 5.48 20.63 -7.85
CA LYS A 25 4.46 20.90 -8.86
C LYS A 25 3.75 22.22 -8.60
N GLU A 26 3.46 22.92 -9.69
CA GLU A 26 2.68 24.15 -9.68
C GLU A 26 1.17 23.87 -9.67
N ILE A 27 0.73 22.76 -10.31
CA ILE A 27 -0.68 22.41 -10.45
C ILE A 27 -0.92 20.97 -9.98
N GLU A 28 -1.81 20.83 -9.00
CA GLU A 28 -2.24 19.55 -8.45
C GLU A 28 -3.24 18.85 -9.40
N ALA A 29 -3.20 17.52 -9.53
CA ALA A 29 -4.13 16.81 -10.41
C ALA A 29 -5.57 16.82 -9.85
N PRO A 30 -6.60 16.66 -10.71
CA PRO A 30 -8.00 16.67 -10.26
C PRO A 30 -8.30 15.67 -9.14
N PHE A 31 -7.70 14.47 -9.20
CA PHE A 31 -7.85 13.44 -8.18
C PHE A 31 -7.31 13.91 -6.82
N ASP A 32 -6.08 14.42 -6.79
CA ASP A 32 -5.44 14.91 -5.58
C ASP A 32 -6.24 16.06 -4.95
N ASN A 33 -6.63 17.05 -5.76
CA ASN A 33 -7.44 18.19 -5.32
C ASN A 33 -8.76 17.74 -4.69
N VAL A 34 -9.49 16.84 -5.35
CA VAL A 34 -10.81 16.41 -4.87
C VAL A 34 -10.68 15.59 -3.59
N LEU A 35 -9.67 14.71 -3.50
CA LEU A 35 -9.43 13.86 -2.34
C LEU A 35 -9.04 14.70 -1.13
N ARG A 36 -8.07 15.62 -1.27
CA ARG A 36 -7.64 16.53 -0.19
C ARG A 36 -8.78 17.40 0.32
N ARG A 37 -9.54 18.00 -0.59
CA ARG A 37 -10.69 18.84 -0.24
C ARG A 37 -11.74 18.05 0.55
N LYS A 38 -12.12 16.86 0.07
CA LYS A 38 -13.12 16.01 0.72
C LYS A 38 -12.64 15.48 2.08
N TRP A 39 -11.37 15.11 2.18
CA TRP A 39 -10.77 14.67 3.44
C TRP A 39 -10.77 15.80 4.48
N LYS A 40 -10.38 17.02 4.08
CA LYS A 40 -10.43 18.21 4.94
C LYS A 40 -11.85 18.55 5.39
N GLN A 41 -12.84 18.46 4.49
CA GLN A 41 -14.25 18.65 4.84
C GLN A 41 -14.73 17.64 5.89
N ALA A 42 -14.29 16.38 5.81
CA ALA A 42 -14.60 15.37 6.82
C ALA A 42 -13.92 15.66 8.17
N GLU A 43 -12.74 16.31 8.16
CA GLU A 43 -12.02 16.72 9.37
C GLU A 43 -12.73 17.89 10.05
N GLU A 44 -13.10 18.92 9.28
CA GLU A 44 -13.88 20.08 9.73
C GLU A 44 -15.25 19.65 10.29
N ALA A 45 -15.87 18.64 9.69
CA ALA A 45 -17.11 18.02 10.15
C ALA A 45 -16.94 17.04 11.32
N LYS A 46 -15.71 16.87 11.84
CA LYS A 46 -15.38 16.01 13.00
C LYS A 46 -15.82 14.54 12.82
N ILE A 47 -15.69 13.99 11.61
CA ILE A 47 -16.06 12.60 11.32
C ILE A 47 -15.00 11.60 11.85
N PHE A 48 -13.75 12.04 11.99
CA PHE A 48 -12.66 11.22 12.51
C PHE A 48 -12.76 10.97 14.02
N ARG A 49 -12.11 9.90 14.51
CA ARG A 49 -12.02 9.61 15.95
C ARG A 49 -11.13 10.59 16.70
N TYR A 50 -10.18 11.19 15.99
CA TYR A 50 -9.27 12.22 16.47
C TYR A 50 -8.78 13.05 15.28
N ILE A 51 -8.32 14.26 15.57
CA ILE A 51 -7.67 15.13 14.58
C ILE A 51 -6.23 14.68 14.43
N LEU A 52 -5.75 14.50 13.20
CA LEU A 52 -4.36 14.10 12.99
C LEU A 52 -3.42 15.14 13.60
N ASN A 53 -2.61 14.73 14.57
CA ASN A 53 -1.65 15.60 15.23
C ASN A 53 -0.34 14.83 15.48
N ILE A 54 0.55 14.85 14.49
CA ILE A 54 1.91 14.34 14.62
C ILE A 54 2.67 15.34 15.49
N LYS A 55 2.92 14.97 16.75
CA LYS A 55 3.52 15.88 17.75
C LYS A 55 5.00 16.14 17.49
N ASP A 56 5.68 15.13 16.98
CA ASP A 56 7.11 15.17 16.68
C ASP A 56 7.42 14.21 15.53
N SER A 57 8.47 14.52 14.78
CA SER A 57 9.02 13.61 13.79
C SER A 57 10.53 13.79 13.65
N LYS A 58 11.23 12.68 13.50
CA LYS A 58 12.69 12.67 13.30
C LYS A 58 13.09 11.63 12.28
N THR A 59 14.10 11.96 11.50
CA THR A 59 14.82 10.98 10.68
C THR A 59 15.93 10.37 11.53
N LEU A 60 15.92 9.05 11.68
CA LEU A 60 16.95 8.32 12.41
C LEU A 60 18.30 8.46 11.69
N LYS A 61 19.37 8.57 12.46
CA LYS A 61 20.73 8.60 11.93
C LYS A 61 21.13 7.21 11.47
N GLY A 62 21.68 7.10 10.27
CA GLY A 62 22.19 5.86 9.71
C GLY A 62 21.95 5.75 8.21
N ARG A 63 22.18 4.56 7.64
CA ARG A 63 22.17 4.38 6.18
C ARG A 63 20.75 4.30 5.60
N TYR A 64 19.79 3.85 6.40
CA TYR A 64 18.40 3.68 5.95
C TYR A 64 17.54 4.91 6.19
N ARG A 65 17.97 5.77 7.13
CA ARG A 65 17.36 7.08 7.40
C ARG A 65 15.86 6.97 7.67
N PHE A 66 15.46 6.01 8.51
CA PHE A 66 14.04 5.79 8.80
C PHE A 66 13.37 7.03 9.37
N LEU A 67 12.14 7.30 8.92
CA LEU A 67 11.27 8.33 9.50
C LEU A 67 10.53 7.76 10.72
N ALA A 68 10.67 8.41 11.87
CA ALA A 68 9.93 8.10 13.09
C ALA A 68 8.99 9.26 13.45
N GLN A 69 7.68 9.00 13.53
CA GLN A 69 6.65 9.99 13.85
C GLN A 69 5.93 9.63 15.16
N LEU A 70 5.73 10.62 16.04
CA LEU A 70 5.00 10.45 17.29
C LEU A 70 3.55 10.94 17.14
N ASN A 71 2.60 10.01 17.15
CA ASN A 71 1.17 10.29 17.13
C ASN A 71 0.48 9.59 18.32
N PRO A 72 0.42 10.23 19.50
CA PRO A 72 -0.11 9.59 20.71
C PRO A 72 -1.61 9.28 20.63
N GLN A 73 -2.39 10.15 19.96
CA GLN A 73 -3.83 9.97 19.82
C GLN A 73 -4.16 8.72 19.02
N ARG A 74 -3.33 8.36 18.05
CA ARG A 74 -3.51 7.10 17.32
C ARG A 74 -3.46 5.89 18.24
N ALA A 75 -2.47 5.82 19.13
CA ALA A 75 -2.33 4.69 20.04
C ALA A 75 -3.56 4.55 20.94
N LEU A 76 -4.14 5.67 21.39
CA LEU A 76 -5.27 5.71 22.32
C LEU A 76 -6.64 5.55 21.64
N CYS A 77 -6.82 6.10 20.45
CA CYS A 77 -8.13 6.24 19.80
C CYS A 77 -8.37 5.24 18.66
N ARG A 78 -7.33 4.52 18.20
CA ARG A 78 -7.47 3.48 17.16
C ARG A 78 -8.38 2.37 17.68
N ARG A 79 -9.25 1.86 16.80
CA ARG A 79 -10.07 0.69 17.09
C ARG A 79 -9.17 -0.53 17.37
N ALA A 80 -9.55 -1.34 18.36
CA ALA A 80 -8.97 -2.67 18.54
C ALA A 80 -9.07 -3.50 17.24
N PRO A 81 -7.97 -4.12 16.78
CA PRO A 81 -8.01 -5.06 15.67
C PRO A 81 -9.00 -6.20 15.92
N GLN A 82 -9.57 -6.76 14.86
CA GLN A 82 -10.31 -8.01 14.94
C GLN A 82 -9.38 -9.15 15.37
N LEU A 83 -9.96 -10.16 16.03
CA LEU A 83 -9.25 -11.42 16.25
C LEU A 83 -9.07 -12.10 14.88
N ILE A 84 -7.82 -12.15 14.43
CA ILE A 84 -7.41 -12.77 13.17
C ILE A 84 -6.53 -13.96 13.50
N THR A 85 -6.99 -15.16 13.15
CA THR A 85 -6.30 -16.42 13.48
C THR A 85 -5.66 -17.08 12.27
N SER A 86 -6.06 -16.73 11.04
CA SER A 86 -5.51 -17.30 9.83
C SER A 86 -5.60 -16.37 8.62
N MET A 87 -4.77 -16.64 7.60
CA MET A 87 -4.75 -15.94 6.31
C MET A 87 -6.01 -16.18 5.46
N SER A 88 -6.73 -17.27 5.72
CA SER A 88 -7.95 -17.69 5.02
C SER A 88 -9.21 -17.47 5.86
N GLN A 89 -9.13 -16.67 6.92
CA GLN A 89 -10.28 -16.40 7.78
C GLN A 89 -11.44 -15.84 6.94
N PRO A 90 -12.63 -16.45 6.98
CA PRO A 90 -13.77 -15.99 6.18
C PRO A 90 -14.26 -14.62 6.66
N PHE A 91 -14.85 -13.87 5.74
CA PHE A 91 -15.54 -12.63 6.06
C PHE A 91 -16.63 -12.87 7.12
N ASN A 92 -16.78 -11.93 8.06
CA ASN A 92 -17.79 -12.00 9.11
C ASN A 92 -18.73 -10.79 9.02
N SER A 93 -19.98 -11.04 8.63
CA SER A 93 -21.03 -10.01 8.50
C SER A 93 -21.48 -9.43 9.85
N THR A 94 -21.34 -10.18 10.95
CA THR A 94 -21.73 -9.74 12.29
C THR A 94 -20.72 -8.76 12.88
N ALA A 95 -19.42 -9.01 12.69
CA ALA A 95 -18.33 -8.11 13.10
C ALA A 95 -18.37 -6.78 12.33
N PHE A 96 -17.64 -5.77 12.81
CA PHE A 96 -17.49 -4.53 12.04
C PHE A 96 -16.95 -4.82 10.63
N ASN A 97 -17.52 -4.19 9.62
CA ASN A 97 -17.04 -4.28 8.25
C ASN A 97 -17.47 -3.02 7.48
N PHE A 98 -16.85 -2.78 6.32
CA PHE A 98 -17.07 -1.54 5.57
C PHE A 98 -18.43 -1.40 4.88
N THR A 99 -19.31 -2.41 4.88
CA THR A 99 -20.70 -2.19 4.43
C THR A 99 -21.47 -1.29 5.41
N LYS A 100 -20.99 -1.20 6.66
CA LYS A 100 -21.56 -0.40 7.77
C LYS A 100 -21.02 1.03 7.84
N LEU A 101 -20.26 1.49 6.84
CA LEU A 101 -19.80 2.88 6.78
C LEU A 101 -20.98 3.83 6.69
N LYS A 102 -20.90 4.94 7.42
CA LYS A 102 -21.85 6.05 7.29
C LYS A 102 -21.49 6.90 6.08
N GLN A 103 -22.49 7.50 5.46
CA GLN A 103 -22.31 8.36 4.28
C GLN A 103 -21.22 9.45 4.47
N PRO A 104 -21.10 10.17 5.61
CA PRO A 104 -20.05 11.17 5.79
C PRO A 104 -18.62 10.61 5.82
N GLU A 105 -18.45 9.30 6.00
CA GLU A 105 -17.13 8.64 5.92
C GLU A 105 -16.70 8.39 4.47
N ILE A 106 -17.64 8.42 3.51
CA ILE A 106 -17.38 8.14 2.09
C ILE A 106 -17.05 9.45 1.37
N LEU A 107 -15.84 9.55 0.83
CA LEU A 107 -15.36 10.76 0.16
C LEU A 107 -15.74 10.78 -1.32
N LEU A 108 -15.52 9.66 -2.00
CA LEU A 108 -15.67 9.51 -3.45
C LEU A 108 -16.21 8.11 -3.78
N ASP A 109 -17.04 8.04 -4.81
CA ASP A 109 -17.27 6.81 -5.57
C ASP A 109 -16.35 6.85 -6.80
N ILE A 110 -15.58 5.79 -7.04
CA ILE A 110 -14.62 5.70 -8.14
C ILE A 110 -15.03 4.62 -9.15
N GLY A 111 -16.26 4.12 -9.04
CA GLY A 111 -16.89 3.19 -9.94
C GLY A 111 -17.96 3.89 -10.78
N ASN A 112 -19.17 3.35 -10.75
CA ASN A 112 -20.33 3.84 -11.52
C ASN A 112 -21.37 4.55 -10.64
N GLY A 113 -21.04 4.91 -9.39
CA GLY A 113 -21.97 5.52 -8.44
C GLY A 113 -22.84 4.54 -7.66
N ASP A 114 -22.57 3.23 -7.72
CA ASP A 114 -23.30 2.19 -6.97
C ASP A 114 -22.79 1.97 -5.54
N GLY A 115 -21.71 2.65 -5.13
CA GLY A 115 -21.12 2.54 -3.80
C GLY A 115 -20.32 1.24 -3.56
N ASN A 116 -20.00 0.46 -4.60
CA ASN A 116 -19.12 -0.70 -4.51
C ASN A 116 -17.65 -0.33 -4.48
N ASP A 117 -17.23 0.58 -5.37
CA ASP A 117 -15.85 1.02 -5.48
C ASP A 117 -15.74 2.45 -4.95
N ILE A 118 -15.25 2.60 -3.72
CA ILE A 118 -15.25 3.89 -3.01
C ILE A 118 -13.91 4.19 -2.38
N VAL A 119 -13.66 5.49 -2.20
CA VAL A 119 -12.62 6.00 -1.30
C VAL A 119 -13.31 6.59 -0.07
N ALA A 120 -13.00 6.05 1.09
CA ALA A 120 -13.53 6.48 2.39
C ALA A 120 -12.40 7.00 3.27
N ILE A 121 -12.71 7.81 4.29
CA ILE A 121 -11.70 8.20 5.28
C ILE A 121 -11.24 6.97 6.07
N ASN A 122 -9.97 6.97 6.49
CA ASN A 122 -9.60 6.19 7.65
C ASN A 122 -9.92 7.03 8.90
N THR A 123 -10.95 6.64 9.66
CA THR A 123 -11.36 7.35 10.89
C THR A 123 -10.28 7.39 11.97
N SER A 124 -9.21 6.62 11.82
CA SER A 124 -7.96 6.75 12.57
C SER A 124 -6.81 7.01 11.58
N PRO A 125 -6.53 8.27 11.22
CA PRO A 125 -5.54 8.60 10.20
C PRO A 125 -4.09 8.40 10.71
N LEU A 126 -3.18 8.02 9.80
CA LEU A 126 -1.75 7.86 10.11
C LEU A 126 -1.01 9.14 9.74
N GLU A 127 -1.41 9.67 8.59
CA GLU A 127 -0.80 10.76 7.89
C GLU A 127 -1.91 11.53 7.16
N GLN A 128 -1.58 12.69 6.60
CA GLN A 128 -2.51 13.52 5.85
C GLN A 128 -3.20 12.73 4.74
N CYS A 129 -4.51 12.95 4.61
CA CYS A 129 -5.33 12.27 3.61
C CYS A 129 -5.29 10.74 3.70
N HIS A 130 -5.08 10.18 4.90
CA HIS A 130 -5.21 8.75 5.11
C HIS A 130 -6.65 8.28 4.85
N CYS A 131 -6.82 7.59 3.73
CA CYS A 131 -8.08 7.04 3.22
C CYS A 131 -7.99 5.52 3.07
N LEU A 132 -9.14 4.91 2.85
CA LEU A 132 -9.33 3.51 2.51
C LEU A 132 -9.91 3.42 1.09
N LEU A 133 -9.26 2.67 0.21
CA LEU A 133 -9.86 2.21 -1.03
C LEU A 133 -10.58 0.89 -0.74
N LEU A 134 -11.87 0.85 -1.08
CA LEU A 134 -12.73 -0.29 -0.92
C LEU A 134 -13.26 -0.65 -2.29
N THR A 135 -12.85 -1.81 -2.81
CA THR A 135 -13.28 -2.31 -4.11
C THR A 135 -14.27 -3.45 -3.93
N GLU A 136 -15.31 -3.48 -4.76
CA GLU A 136 -16.35 -4.52 -4.72
C GLU A 136 -16.93 -4.70 -3.31
N ARG A 137 -17.05 -3.59 -2.56
CA ARG A 137 -17.33 -3.56 -1.12
C ARG A 137 -18.58 -4.34 -0.72
N LEU A 138 -19.61 -4.39 -1.57
CA LEU A 138 -20.84 -5.11 -1.25
C LEU A 138 -20.75 -6.61 -1.53
N LYS A 139 -19.70 -7.09 -2.22
CA LYS A 139 -19.38 -8.52 -2.36
C LYS A 139 -18.85 -9.14 -1.06
N CYS A 140 -18.54 -8.31 -0.04
CA CYS A 140 -18.11 -8.77 1.28
C CYS A 140 -16.89 -9.71 1.22
N LEU A 141 -15.92 -9.40 0.36
CA LEU A 141 -14.72 -10.19 0.21
C LEU A 141 -13.87 -10.11 1.50
N PRO A 142 -13.26 -11.22 1.96
CA PRO A 142 -12.28 -11.17 3.05
C PRO A 142 -11.07 -10.31 2.65
N GLN A 143 -10.18 -10.00 3.60
CA GLN A 143 -8.97 -9.21 3.38
C GLN A 143 -7.90 -10.01 2.60
N ASN A 144 -8.27 -10.37 1.36
CA ASN A 144 -7.48 -11.08 0.37
C ASN A 144 -7.49 -10.24 -0.89
N MET A 145 -6.29 -9.91 -1.38
CA MET A 145 -6.09 -9.12 -2.57
C MET A 145 -6.66 -9.85 -3.80
N THR A 146 -7.43 -9.10 -4.61
CA THR A 146 -7.83 -9.49 -5.96
C THR A 146 -7.04 -8.68 -6.99
N GLU A 147 -6.87 -9.22 -8.20
CA GLU A 147 -6.25 -8.48 -9.31
C GLU A 147 -7.00 -7.17 -9.60
N TYR A 148 -8.33 -7.19 -9.49
CA TYR A 148 -9.17 -6.01 -9.61
C TYR A 148 -8.84 -4.94 -8.56
N SER A 149 -8.71 -5.34 -7.30
CA SER A 149 -8.37 -4.42 -6.21
C SER A 149 -6.98 -3.81 -6.39
N LEU A 150 -6.00 -4.61 -6.81
CA LEU A 150 -4.64 -4.15 -7.11
C LEU A 150 -4.62 -3.17 -8.29
N ARG A 151 -5.38 -3.47 -9.35
CA ARG A 151 -5.56 -2.56 -10.49
C ARG A 151 -6.06 -1.20 -10.04
N LYS A 152 -7.16 -1.15 -9.27
CA LYS A 152 -7.70 0.11 -8.74
C LYS A 152 -6.70 0.86 -7.87
N ALA A 153 -5.95 0.14 -7.03
CA ALA A 153 -4.90 0.73 -6.18
C ALA A 153 -3.80 1.43 -7.02
N ILE A 154 -3.35 0.79 -8.10
CA ILE A 154 -2.35 1.33 -9.03
C ILE A 154 -2.93 2.51 -9.83
N GLU A 155 -4.16 2.39 -10.33
CA GLU A 155 -4.84 3.47 -11.05
C GLU A 155 -4.95 4.74 -10.19
N LEU A 156 -5.34 4.63 -8.91
CA LEU A 156 -5.36 5.78 -8.00
C LEU A 156 -3.97 6.40 -7.81
N CYS A 157 -2.92 5.57 -7.74
CA CYS A 157 -1.55 6.07 -7.67
C CYS A 157 -1.13 6.81 -8.95
N LEU A 158 -1.61 6.38 -10.11
CA LEU A 158 -1.33 7.00 -11.41
C LEU A 158 -2.17 8.27 -11.65
N LEU A 159 -3.40 8.34 -11.14
CA LEU A 159 -4.22 9.55 -11.16
C LEU A 159 -3.62 10.67 -10.33
N SER A 160 -2.93 10.31 -9.25
CA SER A 160 -2.16 11.27 -8.49
C SER A 160 -0.94 11.73 -9.27
N ASN A 161 -0.77 13.04 -9.30
CA ASN A 161 0.43 13.65 -9.82
C ASN A 161 1.44 13.94 -8.69
N SER A 162 1.14 13.59 -7.43
CA SER A 162 2.05 13.73 -6.31
C SER A 162 3.03 12.56 -6.22
N CYS A 163 4.31 12.86 -5.99
CA CYS A 163 5.31 11.84 -5.65
C CYS A 163 5.19 11.34 -4.20
N PHE A 164 4.24 11.87 -3.40
CA PHE A 164 4.07 11.56 -1.97
C PHE A 164 2.89 10.65 -1.66
N LEU A 165 2.03 10.33 -2.64
CA LEU A 165 0.96 9.36 -2.45
C LEU A 165 1.57 7.96 -2.29
N ARG A 166 1.18 7.26 -1.22
CA ARG A 166 1.54 5.87 -0.93
C ARG A 166 0.29 5.03 -0.85
N VAL A 167 0.38 3.80 -1.35
CA VAL A 167 -0.73 2.85 -1.30
C VAL A 167 -0.25 1.57 -0.62
N ILE A 168 -0.99 1.09 0.37
CA ILE A 168 -0.57 -0.04 1.21
C ILE A 168 -1.67 -1.08 1.32
N PHE A 169 -1.28 -2.35 1.30
CA PHE A 169 -2.13 -3.47 1.68
C PHE A 169 -1.48 -4.28 2.80
N ASN A 170 -2.28 -4.63 3.79
CA ASN A 170 -1.91 -5.58 4.83
C ASN A 170 -2.82 -6.79 4.66
N SER A 171 -2.24 -7.96 4.47
CA SER A 171 -3.02 -9.20 4.54
C SER A 171 -3.42 -9.49 5.99
N LEU A 172 -4.36 -10.42 6.16
CA LEU A 172 -4.57 -11.08 7.46
C LEU A 172 -3.22 -11.62 8.00
N CYS A 173 -3.08 -11.71 9.32
CA CYS A 173 -1.83 -12.11 9.99
C CYS A 173 -0.59 -11.22 9.70
N ALA A 174 -0.71 -10.16 8.90
CA ALA A 174 0.32 -9.17 8.62
C ALA A 174 -0.17 -7.75 8.91
N GLN A 175 -0.72 -7.54 10.12
CA GLN A 175 -1.18 -6.23 10.62
C GLN A 175 -2.46 -5.67 9.96
N ALA A 176 -3.25 -6.48 9.25
CA ALA A 176 -4.64 -6.11 8.95
C ALA A 176 -5.46 -6.01 10.25
N SER A 177 -6.32 -5.00 10.34
CA SER A 177 -7.17 -4.78 11.54
C SER A 177 -8.64 -5.15 11.32
N VAL A 178 -9.08 -5.27 10.07
CA VAL A 178 -10.45 -5.60 9.66
C VAL A 178 -10.39 -6.65 8.57
N ASN A 179 -11.15 -7.74 8.72
CA ASN A 179 -11.30 -8.74 7.68
C ASN A 179 -12.41 -8.35 6.68
N HIS A 180 -12.10 -7.41 5.80
CA HIS A 180 -12.90 -7.02 4.65
C HIS A 180 -11.97 -6.30 3.68
N LEU A 181 -11.85 -6.76 2.43
CA LEU A 181 -10.96 -6.21 1.39
C LEU A 181 -10.89 -4.67 1.39
N HIS A 182 -9.71 -4.16 1.74
CA HIS A 182 -9.39 -2.74 1.71
C HIS A 182 -7.91 -2.49 1.48
N TRP A 183 -7.64 -1.32 0.91
CA TRP A 183 -6.31 -0.76 0.72
C TRP A 183 -6.22 0.57 1.46
N HIS A 184 -5.03 0.94 1.91
CA HIS A 184 -4.74 2.23 2.52
C HIS A 184 -4.11 3.16 1.51
N LEU A 185 -4.48 4.44 1.55
CA LEU A 185 -3.86 5.51 0.77
C LEU A 185 -3.55 6.68 1.69
N TYR A 186 -2.38 7.30 1.57
CA TYR A 186 -2.05 8.52 2.31
C TYR A 186 -0.91 9.29 1.64
N TYR A 187 -0.76 10.57 1.95
CA TYR A 187 0.30 11.42 1.41
C TYR A 187 1.39 11.61 2.45
N LEU A 188 2.51 10.93 2.30
CA LEU A 188 3.68 11.15 3.14
C LEU A 188 4.60 12.15 2.46
N THR A 189 4.60 13.40 2.91
CA THR A 189 5.49 14.46 2.41
C THR A 189 6.91 14.31 2.96
N HIS A 190 7.47 13.11 2.79
CA HIS A 190 8.82 12.75 3.15
C HIS A 190 9.32 11.74 2.12
N GLU A 191 10.50 12.01 1.56
CA GLU A 191 11.16 11.08 0.65
C GLU A 191 11.70 9.88 1.41
N MET A 192 11.31 8.68 0.98
CA MET A 192 11.75 7.42 1.57
C MET A 192 12.78 6.75 0.66
N LEU A 193 13.76 6.08 1.27
CA LEU A 193 14.81 5.32 0.56
C LEU A 193 14.25 4.36 -0.50
N LEU A 194 13.08 3.75 -0.24
CA LEU A 194 12.41 2.83 -1.18
C LEU A 194 12.11 3.45 -2.55
N GLU A 195 12.08 4.77 -2.68
CA GLU A 195 11.80 5.45 -3.95
C GLU A 195 12.97 5.38 -4.94
N TYR A 196 14.19 5.12 -4.46
CA TYR A 196 15.40 5.11 -5.28
C TYR A 196 16.43 4.04 -4.89
N ILE A 197 16.14 3.19 -3.90
CA ILE A 197 17.02 2.08 -3.50
C ILE A 197 17.27 1.12 -4.66
N ASP A 198 18.47 0.57 -4.72
CA ASP A 198 18.81 -0.45 -5.70
C ASP A 198 18.02 -1.75 -5.45
N ILE A 199 17.69 -2.43 -6.55
CA ILE A 199 17.00 -3.71 -6.56
C ILE A 199 17.71 -4.64 -7.55
N CYS A 200 17.88 -5.90 -7.17
CA CYS A 200 18.55 -6.89 -8.01
C CYS A 200 17.55 -7.54 -8.95
N ASN A 201 17.88 -7.69 -10.24
CA ASN A 201 17.05 -8.47 -11.16
C ASN A 201 16.96 -9.92 -10.65
N TYR A 202 15.77 -10.52 -10.73
CA TYR A 202 15.57 -11.92 -10.36
C TYR A 202 15.16 -12.78 -11.56
N ALA A 203 13.89 -12.70 -11.95
CA ALA A 203 13.34 -13.47 -13.06
C ALA A 203 11.98 -12.90 -13.45
N TYR A 204 11.64 -12.94 -14.74
CA TYR A 204 10.30 -12.61 -15.24
C TYR A 204 9.75 -11.25 -14.75
N GLY A 205 10.59 -10.20 -14.77
CA GLY A 205 10.21 -8.86 -14.33
C GLY A 205 10.00 -8.70 -12.82
N VAL A 206 10.41 -9.70 -12.02
CA VAL A 206 10.50 -9.63 -10.56
C VAL A 206 11.94 -9.28 -10.16
N TYR A 207 12.08 -8.47 -9.13
CA TYR A 207 13.34 -8.01 -8.56
C TYR A 207 13.40 -8.34 -7.06
N LEU A 208 14.60 -8.39 -6.50
CA LEU A 208 14.84 -8.57 -5.07
C LEU A 208 15.26 -7.26 -4.42
N LEU A 209 14.66 -6.95 -3.29
CA LEU A 209 15.15 -5.96 -2.35
C LEU A 209 15.99 -6.70 -1.29
N VAL A 210 17.31 -6.68 -1.44
CA VAL A 210 18.24 -7.42 -0.57
C VAL A 210 19.04 -6.52 0.37
N ASP A 211 19.39 -5.31 -0.07
CA ASP A 211 20.17 -4.32 0.70
C ASP A 211 19.29 -3.41 1.56
N TYR A 212 18.24 -3.97 2.14
CA TYR A 212 17.29 -3.32 3.03
C TYR A 212 16.91 -4.29 4.15
N PRO A 213 16.68 -3.83 5.40
CA PRO A 213 16.47 -4.73 6.54
C PRO A 213 15.27 -5.66 6.38
N ALA A 214 14.19 -5.15 5.79
CA ALA A 214 13.05 -5.96 5.37
C ALA A 214 13.27 -6.45 3.94
N LYS A 215 13.87 -7.64 3.78
CA LYS A 215 14.08 -8.21 2.46
C LYS A 215 12.75 -8.54 1.81
N GLY A 216 12.63 -8.28 0.52
CA GLY A 216 11.35 -8.37 -0.18
C GLY A 216 11.48 -8.53 -1.68
N LEU A 217 10.33 -8.66 -2.32
CA LEU A 217 10.20 -8.69 -3.77
C LEU A 217 9.79 -7.31 -4.25
N CYS A 218 10.24 -6.93 -5.44
CA CYS A 218 9.87 -5.70 -6.10
C CYS A 218 9.43 -5.98 -7.53
N ILE A 219 8.33 -5.36 -7.95
CA ILE A 219 7.91 -5.31 -9.35
C ILE A 219 7.91 -3.82 -9.72
N LYS A 220 8.56 -3.45 -10.83
CA LYS A 220 8.61 -2.06 -11.30
C LYS A 220 7.92 -1.90 -12.64
N LEU A 221 7.13 -0.84 -12.80
CA LEU A 221 6.32 -0.58 -13.99
C LEU A 221 7.17 -0.51 -15.25
N SER A 222 8.36 0.09 -15.17
CA SER A 222 9.28 0.21 -16.30
C SER A 222 9.80 -1.12 -16.88
N SER A 223 9.49 -2.27 -16.27
CA SER A 223 9.86 -3.60 -16.80
C SER A 223 8.80 -4.21 -17.70
N PHE A 224 7.69 -3.52 -17.94
CA PHE A 224 6.54 -4.02 -18.69
C PHE A 224 6.14 -3.00 -19.76
N GLU A 225 5.65 -3.51 -20.89
CA GLU A 225 5.20 -2.66 -22.00
C GLU A 225 3.90 -1.92 -21.67
N ASN A 226 3.03 -2.56 -20.89
CA ASN A 226 1.76 -2.00 -20.51
C ASN A 226 1.44 -2.25 -19.02
N ILE A 227 0.54 -1.42 -18.49
CA ILE A 227 0.08 -1.49 -17.10
C ILE A 227 -0.58 -2.83 -16.77
N GLY A 228 -1.21 -3.50 -17.75
CA GLY A 228 -1.86 -4.79 -17.58
C GLY A 228 -0.86 -5.86 -17.15
N ASP A 229 0.23 -6.02 -17.89
CA ASP A 229 1.26 -7.02 -17.60
C ASP A 229 1.94 -6.76 -16.24
N PHE A 230 2.16 -5.48 -15.91
CA PHE A 230 2.67 -5.07 -14.61
C PHE A 230 1.72 -5.49 -13.45
N ILE A 231 0.42 -5.25 -13.60
CA ILE A 231 -0.62 -5.64 -12.64
C ILE A 231 -0.66 -7.17 -12.52
N SER A 232 -0.77 -7.88 -13.64
CA SER A 232 -0.90 -9.34 -13.63
C SER A 232 0.34 -10.00 -13.06
N ARG A 233 1.55 -9.44 -13.31
CA ARG A 233 2.79 -9.89 -12.69
C ARG A 233 2.77 -9.74 -11.18
N ALA A 234 2.44 -8.55 -10.69
CA ALA A 234 2.39 -8.28 -9.26
C ALA A 234 1.32 -9.13 -8.56
N PHE A 235 0.16 -9.30 -9.20
CA PHE A 235 -0.90 -10.17 -8.68
C PHE A 235 -0.47 -11.63 -8.64
N LEU A 236 0.23 -12.14 -9.66
CA LEU A 236 0.72 -13.52 -9.67
C LEU A 236 1.64 -13.81 -8.48
N VAL A 237 2.55 -12.88 -8.16
CA VAL A 237 3.43 -12.97 -6.99
C VAL A 237 2.64 -12.95 -5.69
N VAL A 238 1.70 -12.02 -5.52
CA VAL A 238 0.88 -11.94 -4.31
C VAL A 238 -0.04 -13.17 -4.17
N ASN A 239 -0.64 -13.63 -5.27
CA ASN A 239 -1.53 -14.77 -5.27
C ASN A 239 -0.81 -16.06 -4.86
N TYR A 240 0.46 -16.23 -5.25
CA TYR A 240 1.30 -17.29 -4.72
C TYR A 240 1.35 -17.26 -3.18
N LEU A 241 1.64 -16.10 -2.58
CA LEU A 241 1.67 -15.95 -1.12
C LEU A 241 0.31 -16.27 -0.48
N GLN A 242 -0.80 -15.83 -1.10
CA GLN A 242 -2.15 -16.13 -0.63
C GLN A 242 -2.47 -17.63 -0.67
N LEU A 243 -2.14 -18.32 -1.77
CA LEU A 243 -2.33 -19.76 -1.92
C LEU A 243 -1.52 -20.55 -0.91
N GLN A 244 -0.31 -20.07 -0.59
CA GLN A 244 0.56 -20.68 0.43
C GLN A 244 0.24 -20.23 1.86
N GLN A 245 -0.81 -19.41 2.07
CA GLN A 245 -1.20 -18.88 3.37
C GLN A 245 -0.08 -18.09 4.07
N ILE A 246 0.78 -17.44 3.28
CA ILE A 246 1.87 -16.62 3.77
C ILE A 246 1.35 -15.20 3.98
N ALA A 247 1.42 -14.74 5.22
CA ALA A 247 1.08 -13.37 5.59
C ALA A 247 2.03 -12.39 4.87
N HIS A 248 1.51 -11.27 4.38
CA HIS A 248 2.29 -10.34 3.57
C HIS A 248 1.79 -8.91 3.64
N ASN A 249 2.70 -7.99 3.33
CA ASN A 249 2.39 -6.58 3.09
C ASN A 249 2.75 -6.21 1.66
N VAL A 250 1.98 -5.28 1.10
CA VAL A 250 2.28 -4.67 -0.21
C VAL A 250 2.35 -3.16 -0.05
N TYR A 251 3.33 -2.53 -0.66
CA TYR A 251 3.54 -1.09 -0.67
C TYR A 251 3.81 -0.60 -2.07
N ILE A 252 3.07 0.41 -2.50
CA ILE A 252 3.17 1.01 -3.82
C ILE A 252 3.63 2.45 -3.65
N THR A 253 4.69 2.81 -4.36
CA THR A 253 5.24 4.16 -4.37
C THR A 253 5.74 4.55 -5.76
N ARG A 254 5.72 5.85 -6.04
CA ARG A 254 6.51 6.42 -7.12
C ARG A 254 7.99 6.14 -6.88
N ALA A 255 8.73 5.97 -7.96
CA ALA A 255 10.15 5.74 -7.93
C ALA A 255 10.89 6.61 -8.94
N LYS A 256 12.15 6.86 -8.63
CA LYS A 256 13.09 7.62 -9.45
C LYS A 256 14.38 6.83 -9.63
N LEU A 257 15.16 7.21 -10.63
CA LEU A 257 16.38 6.47 -10.97
C LEU A 257 17.50 6.73 -9.96
N LYS A 258 17.64 7.98 -9.49
CA LYS A 258 18.67 8.38 -8.54
C LYS A 258 18.12 9.22 -7.38
N PRO A 259 18.80 9.26 -6.22
CA PRO A 259 18.36 10.02 -5.04
C PRO A 259 18.13 11.51 -5.27
N ASN A 260 18.83 12.13 -6.23
CA ASN A 260 18.73 13.57 -6.48
C ASN A 260 17.88 13.90 -7.72
N ASP A 261 17.25 12.91 -8.34
CA ASP A 261 16.39 13.18 -9.49
C ASP A 261 15.10 13.87 -9.02
N GLU A 262 14.70 14.90 -9.75
CA GLU A 262 13.40 15.55 -9.56
C GLU A 262 12.27 14.78 -10.24
N LEU A 263 12.61 13.92 -11.20
CA LEU A 263 11.67 13.14 -11.99
C LEU A 263 11.46 11.75 -11.40
N TYR A 264 10.21 11.46 -11.10
CA TYR A 264 9.72 10.13 -10.76
C TYR A 264 9.05 9.56 -12.00
N SER A 265 9.79 8.72 -12.72
CA SER A 265 9.37 8.13 -14.00
C SER A 265 8.96 6.67 -13.88
N ASP A 266 8.84 6.14 -12.67
CA ASP A 266 8.52 4.73 -12.44
C ASP A 266 7.56 4.56 -11.24
N LEU A 267 6.99 3.36 -11.14
CA LEU A 267 6.14 2.94 -10.04
C LEU A 267 6.63 1.57 -9.55
N ARG A 268 6.90 1.45 -8.25
CA ARG A 268 7.37 0.21 -7.64
C ARG A 268 6.33 -0.36 -6.70
N ILE A 269 6.13 -1.67 -6.79
CA ILE A 269 5.34 -2.48 -5.87
C ILE A 269 6.31 -3.35 -5.10
N TYR A 270 6.43 -3.08 -3.81
CA TYR A 270 7.18 -3.90 -2.87
C TYR A 270 6.24 -4.90 -2.20
N VAL A 271 6.67 -6.15 -2.10
CA VAL A 271 5.94 -7.25 -1.45
C VAL A 271 6.85 -7.89 -0.41
N TRP A 272 6.41 -7.91 0.85
CA TRP A 272 7.14 -8.55 1.94
C TRP A 272 6.32 -9.72 2.49
N ALA A 273 6.91 -10.92 2.46
CA ALA A 273 6.41 -12.04 3.24
C ALA A 273 6.74 -11.82 4.72
N ARG A 274 5.83 -12.19 5.61
CA ARG A 274 5.89 -11.90 7.03
C ARG A 274 5.75 -13.16 7.87
N LYS A 275 6.54 -13.24 8.94
CA LYS A 275 6.16 -13.97 10.14
C LYS A 275 5.05 -13.21 10.86
N SER A 276 4.11 -13.93 11.47
CA SER A 276 3.12 -13.31 12.34
C SER A 276 3.84 -12.68 13.54
N CYS A 277 3.72 -11.37 13.72
CA CYS A 277 4.37 -10.65 14.80
C CYS A 277 3.35 -9.78 15.56
N VAL A 278 3.47 -9.78 16.89
CA VAL A 278 2.76 -8.89 17.81
C VAL A 278 3.84 -8.18 18.59
N ASP A 279 4.14 -6.93 18.27
CA ASP A 279 5.00 -6.14 19.14
C ASP A 279 4.58 -4.67 19.15
N GLU A 280 4.46 -4.12 20.36
CA GLU A 280 4.10 -2.75 20.64
C GLU A 280 5.08 -2.23 21.72
N ASN A 281 5.98 -1.33 21.30
CA ASN A 281 6.53 -0.15 22.01
C ASN A 281 8.05 0.02 21.92
N VAL A 282 8.47 1.25 21.60
CA VAL A 282 9.35 2.18 22.37
C VAL A 282 9.84 3.24 21.36
N TYR A 283 9.34 4.48 21.46
CA TYR A 283 9.73 5.59 20.56
C TYR A 283 10.95 6.37 21.08
N ASP A 284 11.05 6.58 22.39
CA ASP A 284 11.98 7.53 22.99
C ASP A 284 13.46 7.08 22.88
N ASN A 285 13.69 5.77 22.88
CA ASN A 285 15.02 5.17 22.76
C ASN A 285 15.28 4.50 21.40
N LEU A 286 14.35 4.66 20.43
CA LEU A 286 14.43 3.97 19.15
C LEU A 286 15.66 4.40 18.34
N LYS A 287 16.54 3.45 18.02
CA LYS A 287 17.68 3.59 17.12
C LYS A 287 17.40 2.88 15.80
N GLU A 288 18.17 3.22 14.77
CA GLU A 288 18.06 2.55 13.46
C GLU A 288 18.30 1.03 13.60
N ASN A 289 19.26 0.60 14.42
CA ASN A 289 19.54 -0.81 14.66
C ASN A 289 18.34 -1.57 15.25
N ASP A 290 17.60 -0.97 16.19
CA ASP A 290 16.41 -1.62 16.78
C ASP A 290 15.34 -1.88 15.70
N VAL A 291 15.19 -0.94 14.76
CA VAL A 291 14.28 -1.08 13.61
C VAL A 291 14.81 -2.12 12.62
N VAL A 292 16.11 -2.12 12.33
CA VAL A 292 16.76 -3.10 11.45
C VAL A 292 16.51 -4.51 11.97
N ASP A 293 16.79 -4.76 13.25
CA ASP A 293 16.67 -6.07 13.87
C ASP A 293 15.22 -6.57 13.84
N LEU A 294 14.24 -5.70 14.17
CA LEU A 294 12.82 -6.02 14.08
C LEU A 294 12.40 -6.38 12.65
N LEU A 295 12.81 -5.58 11.67
CA LEU A 295 12.44 -5.79 10.27
C LEU A 295 13.07 -7.06 9.69
N SER A 296 14.30 -7.38 10.06
CA SER A 296 14.97 -8.60 9.61
C SER A 296 14.34 -9.83 10.24
N ASP A 297 14.04 -9.83 11.55
CA ASP A 297 13.43 -10.97 12.22
C ASP A 297 12.08 -11.38 11.61
N ILE A 298 11.24 -10.39 11.30
CA ILE A 298 9.89 -10.64 10.78
C ILE A 298 9.86 -10.98 9.28
N THR A 299 10.97 -10.85 8.54
CA THR A 299 11.01 -11.07 7.08
C THR A 299 12.04 -12.07 6.59
N ASP A 300 13.24 -12.18 7.18
CA ASP A 300 14.39 -12.86 6.53
C ASP A 300 14.14 -14.34 6.22
N GLU A 301 13.65 -15.11 7.19
CA GLU A 301 13.36 -16.54 6.99
C GLU A 301 12.25 -16.74 5.96
N SER A 302 11.18 -15.94 6.06
CA SER A 302 10.06 -15.98 5.11
C SER A 302 10.49 -15.58 3.70
N PHE A 303 11.39 -14.61 3.58
CA PHE A 303 11.94 -14.16 2.32
C PHE A 303 12.73 -15.27 1.62
N LEU A 304 13.65 -15.94 2.32
CA LEU A 304 14.43 -17.04 1.76
C LEU A 304 13.52 -18.19 1.30
N LEU A 305 12.55 -18.58 2.14
CA LEU A 305 11.61 -19.65 1.81
C LEU A 305 10.75 -19.33 0.58
N VAL A 306 10.28 -18.08 0.48
CA VAL A 306 9.46 -17.62 -0.65
C VAL A 306 10.28 -17.52 -1.92
N LYS A 307 11.49 -16.95 -1.86
CA LYS A 307 12.33 -16.69 -3.03
C LYS A 307 12.53 -17.95 -3.89
N ASP A 308 12.96 -19.05 -3.27
CA ASP A 308 13.30 -20.28 -3.99
C ASP A 308 12.07 -20.93 -4.62
N LYS A 309 10.97 -21.01 -3.86
CA LYS A 309 9.73 -21.63 -4.33
C LYS A 309 9.00 -20.76 -5.37
N LEU A 310 9.11 -19.44 -5.26
CA LEU A 310 8.50 -18.51 -6.20
C LEU A 310 9.11 -18.67 -7.59
N LEU A 311 10.42 -18.90 -7.72
CA LEU A 311 11.04 -19.11 -9.03
C LEU A 311 10.47 -20.33 -9.76
N TYR A 312 10.28 -21.42 -9.03
CA TYR A 312 9.62 -22.61 -9.58
C TYR A 312 8.18 -22.28 -10.01
N PHE A 313 7.42 -21.62 -9.14
CA PHE A 313 6.04 -21.22 -9.44
C PHE A 313 5.94 -20.33 -10.69
N LEU A 314 6.82 -19.34 -10.83
CA LEU A 314 6.86 -18.46 -11.99
C LEU A 314 7.18 -19.23 -13.28
N LYS A 315 8.17 -20.14 -13.26
CA LYS A 315 8.52 -20.99 -14.40
C LYS A 315 7.34 -21.83 -14.89
N GLU A 316 6.58 -22.41 -13.96
CA GLU A 316 5.41 -23.24 -14.29
C GLU A 316 4.28 -22.43 -14.94
N HIS A 317 4.04 -21.19 -14.50
CA HIS A 317 2.90 -20.39 -14.96
C HIS A 317 3.18 -19.57 -16.22
N LEU A 318 4.45 -19.35 -16.54
CA LEU A 318 4.88 -18.43 -17.60
C LEU A 318 5.76 -19.08 -18.66
N GLY A 319 6.13 -20.35 -18.44
CA GLY A 319 7.06 -21.07 -19.29
C GLY A 319 8.52 -20.67 -19.07
N LYS A 320 9.40 -21.22 -19.92
CA LYS A 320 10.84 -20.90 -19.89
C LYS A 320 11.08 -19.53 -20.51
N GLU A 321 11.75 -18.64 -19.78
CA GLU A 321 12.45 -17.52 -20.41
C GLU A 321 13.58 -18.10 -21.28
N ILE A 322 13.51 -17.89 -22.60
CA ILE A 322 14.69 -18.01 -23.46
C ILE A 322 15.37 -16.64 -23.39
N SER A 323 16.28 -16.45 -22.43
CA SER A 323 17.38 -15.52 -22.63
C SER A 323 18.60 -16.01 -21.87
N GLU A 324 19.65 -16.30 -22.64
CA GLU A 324 20.99 -16.63 -22.17
C GLU A 324 21.58 -15.41 -21.46
N SER A 325 21.83 -15.50 -20.16
CA SER A 325 23.01 -14.96 -19.46
C SER A 325 22.74 -14.80 -17.96
N SER A 326 23.07 -15.83 -17.20
CA SER A 326 23.60 -15.69 -15.84
C SER A 326 24.02 -17.09 -15.38
N LYS A 327 25.20 -17.50 -15.86
CA LYS A 327 26.05 -18.36 -15.06
C LYS A 327 26.50 -17.55 -13.84
N GLU A 328 26.50 -18.24 -12.70
CA GLU A 328 27.16 -17.87 -11.44
C GLU A 328 26.51 -16.74 -10.64
N TRP A 329 25.76 -17.13 -9.60
CA TRP A 329 25.90 -16.62 -8.22
C TRP A 329 25.64 -17.75 -7.23
#